data_AF-A0A392SSK3-F1
#
_entry.id   AF-A0A392SSK3-F1
#
_cell.length_a   1.000
_cell.length_b   1.000
_cell.length_c   1.000
_cell.angle_alpha   90.00
_cell.angle_beta   90.00
_cell.angle_gamma   90.00
#
_symmetry.space_group_name_H-M   'P 1'
#
loop_
_entity.id
_entity.type
_entity.pdbx_description
1 polymer ?
#
loop_
_entity_poly.entity_id
_entity_poly.type
_entity_poly.pdbx_seq_one_letter_code
_entity_poly.pdbx_strand_id
1 'polypeptide(L)'
;MMYQQGCFAGGTVLRLAKDLAENNKGARVLVVCSEVTAVTFRGPSDTHLDSLVGQALFGDGAAALIVGSDPVPEIEKPIFEMVWTAQTIAPDS
;
A
#
# COMPACT_ATOMS: atom_id res chain seq x y z
N MET A 1 -5.52 -7.82 -8.09
CA MET A 1 -5.82 -7.56 -6.68
C MET A 1 -4.82 -8.34 -5.83
N MET A 2 -4.19 -7.70 -4.86
CA MET A 2 -3.20 -8.33 -3.97
C MET A 2 -3.83 -8.50 -2.59
N TYR A 3 -3.69 -9.67 -1.98
CA TYR A 3 -4.25 -9.97 -0.67
C TYR A 3 -3.16 -10.38 0.31
N GLN A 4 -3.40 -10.16 1.60
CA GLN A 4 -2.53 -10.64 2.68
C GLN A 4 -1.07 -10.18 2.54
N GLN A 5 -0.86 -8.92 2.14
CA GLN A 5 0.47 -8.36 1.86
C GLN A 5 1.17 -7.79 3.10
N GLY A 6 0.42 -7.29 4.07
CA GLY A 6 0.98 -6.69 5.29
C GLY A 6 1.46 -5.25 5.12
N CYS A 7 2.21 -4.75 6.11
CA CYS A 7 2.46 -3.31 6.28
C CYS A 7 3.32 -2.66 5.16
N PHE A 8 4.11 -3.43 4.41
CA PHE A 8 4.93 -2.89 3.31
C PHE A 8 4.14 -2.68 2.01
N ALA A 9 2.89 -3.14 1.96
CA ALA A 9 2.08 -3.20 0.74
C ALA A 9 1.86 -1.82 0.09
N GLY A 10 1.89 -0.73 0.86
CA GLY A 10 1.82 0.64 0.34
C GLY A 10 2.93 0.93 -0.68
N GLY A 11 4.17 0.53 -0.41
CA GLY A 11 5.27 0.65 -1.38
C GLY A 11 5.09 -0.30 -2.57
N THR A 12 4.60 -1.52 -2.32
CA THR A 12 4.34 -2.52 -3.36
C THR A 12 3.30 -2.04 -4.39
N VAL A 13 2.19 -1.44 -3.94
CA VAL A 13 1.15 -0.96 -4.86
C VAL A 13 1.64 0.21 -5.71
N LEU A 14 2.50 1.09 -5.17
CA LEU A 14 3.11 2.18 -5.93
C LEU A 14 4.05 1.63 -7.02
N ARG A 15 4.91 0.67 -6.67
CA ARG A 15 5.79 -0.02 -7.61
C ARG A 15 4.99 -0.69 -8.74
N LEU A 16 3.94 -1.42 -8.40
CA LEU A 16 3.09 -2.08 -9.41
C LEU A 16 2.35 -1.05 -10.28
N ALA A 17 1.80 0.01 -9.68
CA ALA A 17 1.08 1.04 -10.41
C ALA A 17 1.99 1.84 -11.35
N LYS A 18 3.26 2.06 -10.98
CA LYS A 18 4.28 2.63 -11.86
C LYS A 18 4.41 1.82 -13.15
N ASP A 19 4.67 0.52 -13.04
CA ASP A 19 4.82 -0.35 -14.22
C ASP A 19 3.54 -0.38 -15.07
N LEU A 20 2.37 -0.47 -14.44
CA LEU A 20 1.08 -0.45 -15.14
C LEU A 20 0.83 0.87 -15.87
N ALA A 21 1.15 2.01 -15.25
CA ALA A 21 0.94 3.33 -15.84
C ALA A 21 1.96 3.67 -16.94
N GLU A 22 3.23 3.31 -16.77
CA GLU A 22 4.29 3.61 -17.73
C GLU A 22 4.24 2.71 -18.96
N ASN A 23 3.84 1.45 -18.79
CA ASN A 23 3.86 0.47 -19.88
C ASN A 23 2.53 0.38 -20.65
N ASN A 24 1.50 1.14 -20.27
CA ASN A 24 0.19 1.15 -20.94
C ASN A 24 -0.24 2.59 -21.24
N LYS A 25 -0.10 3.01 -22.50
CA LYS A 25 -0.42 4.38 -22.94
C LYS A 25 -1.86 4.76 -22.58
N GLY A 26 -2.01 5.90 -21.90
CA GLY A 26 -3.30 6.44 -21.49
C GLY A 26 -3.94 5.74 -20.27
N ALA A 27 -3.25 4.79 -19.64
CA ALA A 27 -3.75 4.15 -18.43
C ALA A 27 -3.84 5.15 -17.27
N ARG A 28 -4.90 4.99 -16.47
CA ARG A 28 -5.11 5.62 -15.18
C ARG A 28 -5.44 4.53 -14.19
N VAL A 29 -4.50 4.23 -13.31
CA VAL A 29 -4.55 3.12 -12.37
C VAL A 29 -5.13 3.64 -11.06
N LEU A 30 -6.33 3.19 -10.71
CA LEU A 30 -6.86 3.37 -9.37
C LEU A 30 -6.21 2.35 -8.43
N VAL A 31 -5.43 2.85 -7.49
CA VAL A 31 -4.84 2.08 -6.39
C VAL A 31 -5.67 2.31 -5.15
N VAL A 32 -6.00 1.24 -4.44
CA VAL A 32 -6.69 1.30 -3.14
C VAL A 32 -5.98 0.37 -2.15
N CYS A 33 -5.59 0.91 -1.01
CA CYS A 33 -5.21 0.13 0.17
C CYS A 33 -6.30 0.32 1.21
N SER A 34 -6.89 -0.79 1.68
CA SER A 34 -7.94 -0.78 2.70
C SER A 34 -7.61 -1.85 3.72
N GLU A 35 -7.45 -1.44 4.97
CA GLU A 35 -7.06 -2.31 6.08
C GLU A 35 -8.12 -2.22 7.18
N VAL A 36 -8.50 -3.39 7.70
CA VAL A 36 -9.50 -3.54 8.76
C VAL A 36 -8.98 -4.53 9.79
N THR A 37 -8.81 -4.06 11.02
CA THR A 37 -8.23 -4.80 12.16
C THR A 37 -9.16 -5.84 12.75
N ALA A 38 -10.44 -5.85 12.36
CA ALA A 38 -11.40 -6.86 12.80
C ALA A 38 -10.91 -8.31 12.59
N VAL A 39 -10.05 -8.54 11.58
CA VAL A 39 -9.48 -9.87 11.30
C VAL A 39 -8.39 -10.29 12.30
N THR A 40 -7.80 -9.35 13.04
CA THR A 40 -6.76 -9.62 14.06
C THR A 40 -7.20 -9.30 15.48
N PHE A 41 -8.36 -8.64 15.66
CA PHE A 41 -8.89 -8.30 16.97
C PHE A 41 -9.15 -9.54 17.83
N ARG A 42 -8.65 -9.52 19.07
CA ARG A 42 -8.82 -10.62 20.03
C ARG A 42 -8.62 -10.16 21.47
N GLY A 43 -9.12 -10.95 22.42
CA GLY A 43 -8.89 -10.72 23.85
C GLY A 43 -7.42 -10.88 24.28
N PRO A 44 -7.03 -10.31 25.43
CA PRO A 44 -5.65 -10.40 25.95
C PRO A 44 -5.29 -11.80 26.44
N SER A 45 -3.99 -12.10 26.52
CA SER A 45 -3.44 -13.34 27.08
C SER A 45 -2.08 -13.08 27.73
N ASP A 46 -1.91 -13.53 28.98
CA ASP A 46 -0.66 -13.33 29.74
C ASP A 46 0.54 -14.09 29.15
N THR A 47 0.30 -15.08 28.28
CA THR A 47 1.34 -15.84 27.59
C THR A 47 1.63 -15.34 26.17
N HIS A 48 0.91 -14.31 25.68
CA HIS A 48 1.06 -13.76 24.32
C HIS A 48 1.12 -12.22 24.34
N LEU A 49 2.15 -11.69 25.00
CA LEU A 49 2.34 -10.24 25.16
C LEU A 49 2.60 -9.52 23.83
N ASP A 50 3.18 -10.21 22.84
CA ASP A 50 3.36 -9.73 21.48
C ASP A 50 2.04 -9.39 20.78
N SER A 51 0.99 -10.18 21.04
CA SER A 51 -0.36 -9.90 20.54
C SER A 51 -0.90 -8.58 21.09
N LEU A 52 -0.58 -8.22 22.34
CA LEU A 52 -1.02 -6.95 22.94
C LEU A 52 -0.42 -5.74 22.22
N VAL A 53 0.81 -5.86 21.72
CA VAL A 53 1.43 -4.81 20.89
C VAL A 53 0.61 -4.56 19.64
N GLY A 54 0.19 -5.64 18.96
CA GLY A 54 -0.68 -5.54 17.78
C GLY A 54 -2.03 -4.89 18.11
N GLN A 55 -2.67 -5.26 19.22
CA GLN A 55 -3.95 -4.66 19.64
C GLN A 55 -3.83 -3.16 19.99
N ALA A 56 -2.65 -2.71 20.43
CA ALA A 56 -2.42 -1.31 20.78
C ALA A 56 -2.00 -0.44 19.58
N LEU A 57 -1.41 -1.03 18.54
CA LEU A 57 -0.79 -0.29 17.43
C LEU A 57 -1.73 -0.10 16.23
N PHE A 58 -2.49 -1.15 15.87
CA PHE A 58 -3.22 -1.15 14.60
C PHE A 58 -4.59 -0.49 14.72
N GLY A 59 -4.98 0.18 13.63
CA GLY A 59 -6.31 0.76 13.44
C GLY A 59 -6.79 0.56 12.00
N ASP A 60 -8.05 0.93 11.78
CA ASP A 60 -8.71 0.76 10.48
C ASP A 60 -8.49 2.00 9.60
N GLY A 61 -8.37 1.79 8.29
CA GLY A 61 -8.20 2.90 7.35
C GLY A 61 -8.15 2.47 5.89
N ALA A 62 -8.43 3.42 5.00
CA ALA A 62 -8.27 3.24 3.57
C ALA A 62 -7.68 4.49 2.91
N ALA A 63 -6.90 4.28 1.86
CA ALA A 63 -6.34 5.33 1.01
C ALA A 63 -6.48 4.93 -0.46
N ALA A 64 -6.70 5.93 -1.33
CA ALA A 64 -6.81 5.74 -2.76
C ALA A 64 -5.97 6.76 -3.53
N LEU A 65 -5.39 6.31 -4.65
CA LEU A 65 -4.56 7.12 -5.54
C LEU A 65 -4.95 6.85 -6.99
N ILE A 66 -4.89 7.89 -7.83
CA ILE A 66 -4.89 7.73 -9.29
C ILE A 66 -3.45 7.89 -9.76
N VAL A 67 -2.90 6.85 -10.37
CA VAL A 67 -1.55 6.83 -10.92
C VAL A 67 -1.62 6.77 -12.44
N GLY A 68 -0.84 7.60 -13.13
CA GLY A 68 -0.83 7.66 -14.59
C GLY A 68 0.46 8.29 -15.10
N SER A 69 0.77 7.99 -16.36
CA SER A 69 1.83 8.64 -17.14
C SER A 69 1.20 9.63 -18.13
N ASP A 70 2.01 10.56 -18.64
CA ASP A 70 1.60 11.60 -19.59
C ASP A 70 0.36 12.37 -19.08
N PRO A 71 0.51 13.21 -18.03
CA PRO A 71 -0.61 13.96 -17.49
C PRO A 71 -1.20 14.89 -18.55
N VAL A 72 -2.53 14.98 -18.61
CA VAL A 72 -3.20 15.86 -19.56
C VAL A 72 -3.08 17.31 -19.08
N PRO A 73 -2.38 18.20 -19.80
CA PRO A 73 -2.21 19.58 -19.39
C PRO A 73 -3.56 20.27 -19.11
N GLU A 74 -3.59 21.14 -18.12
CA GLU A 74 -4.77 21.92 -17.69
C GLU A 74 -5.95 21.11 -17.10
N ILE A 75 -5.97 19.77 -17.27
CA ILE A 75 -6.98 18.87 -16.71
C ILE A 75 -6.42 18.13 -15.48
N GLU A 76 -5.23 17.57 -15.60
CA GLU A 76 -4.58 16.79 -14.55
C GLU A 76 -3.42 17.59 -13.96
N LYS A 77 -3.37 17.65 -12.62
CA LYS A 77 -2.27 18.28 -11.87
C LYS A 77 -1.55 17.22 -11.05
N PRO A 78 -0.39 16.72 -11.50
CA PRO A 78 0.40 15.77 -10.72
C PRO A 78 0.74 16.33 -9.34
N ILE A 79 0.64 15.48 -8.32
CA ILE A 79 0.99 15.83 -6.93
C ILE A 79 2.43 15.40 -6.64
N PHE A 80 2.80 14.20 -7.09
CA PHE A 80 4.13 13.60 -6.95
C PHE A 80 4.49 12.83 -8.22
N GLU A 81 5.79 12.61 -8.44
CA GLU A 81 6.32 11.80 -9.53
C GLU A 81 7.13 10.62 -8.95
N MET A 82 6.90 9.41 -9.49
CA MET A 82 7.63 8.21 -9.07
C MET A 82 8.83 7.96 -9.98
N VAL A 83 10.02 8.33 -9.52
CA VAL A 83 11.26 8.14 -10.30
C VAL A 83 11.72 6.68 -10.27
N TRP A 84 11.76 6.07 -9.09
CA TRP A 84 12.28 4.72 -8.89
C TRP A 84 11.60 3.99 -7.73
N THR A 85 11.55 2.66 -7.80
CA THR A 85 10.97 1.79 -6.76
C THR A 85 11.74 0.47 -6.66
N ALA A 86 11.96 -0.03 -5.45
CA ALA A 86 12.49 -1.38 -5.22
C ALA A 86 12.03 -1.97 -3.88
N GLN A 87 12.39 -3.22 -3.65
CA GLN A 87 12.09 -3.98 -2.45
C GLN A 87 13.27 -4.89 -2.13
N THR A 88 13.52 -5.12 -0.84
CA THR A 88 14.52 -6.08 -0.36
C THR A 88 14.03 -6.74 0.93
N ILE A 89 14.74 -7.76 1.38
CA ILE A 89 14.52 -8.45 2.65
C ILE A 89 15.81 -8.30 3.46
N ALA A 90 15.70 -8.01 4.75
CA ALA A 90 16.86 -7.94 5.62
C ALA A 90 17.49 -9.34 5.74
N PRO A 91 18.83 -9.49 5.62
CA PRO A 91 19.47 -10.77 5.88
C PRO A 91 19.15 -11.26 7.30
N ASP A 92 18.97 -12.58 7.45
CA ASP A 92 18.74 -13.25 8.73
C ASP A 92 17.49 -12.78 9.51
N SER A 93 16.48 -12.24 8.81
CA SER A 93 15.16 -11.89 9.35
C SER A 93 14.19 -13.07 9.45
#